data_AF-A0A7S4A043-F1
#
_entry.id   AF-A0A7S4A043-F1
#
_cell.length_a   1.000
_cell.length_b   1.000
_cell.length_c   1.000
_cell.angle_alpha   90.00
_cell.angle_beta   90.00
_cell.angle_gamma   90.00
#
_symmetry.space_group_name_H-M   'P 1'
#
loop_
_entity.id
_entity.type
_entity.pdbx_description
1 polymer ?
#
loop_
_entity_poly.entity_id
_entity_poly.type
_entity_poly.pdbx_seq_one_letter_code
_entity_poly.pdbx_strand_id
1 'polypeptide(L)'
;MILTQCPACAAPLPPRAAKQCSRCKTRYCGPVCQKQHWEQGGHDKLCRKIRKGGGAEQYNANKKYTEAVAVAAEECAEDTKGQTCYICTQALHWKTKEGLVRM
;
A
#
# COMPACT_ATOMS: atom_id res chain seq x y z
N MET A 1 8.83 -8.30 -1.87
CA MET A 1 9.57 -7.74 -3.03
C MET A 1 10.44 -6.63 -2.52
N ILE A 2 11.76 -6.79 -2.59
CA ILE A 2 12.68 -5.70 -2.30
C ILE A 2 12.49 -4.65 -3.39
N LEU A 3 12.24 -3.38 -3.03
CA LEU A 3 12.24 -2.28 -4.00
C LEU A 3 13.69 -2.10 -4.47
N THR A 4 14.05 -2.84 -5.51
CA THR A 4 15.39 -2.85 -6.12
C THR A 4 15.54 -1.79 -7.20
N GLN A 5 14.55 -0.92 -7.41
CA GLN A 5 14.56 0.11 -8.43
C GLN A 5 14.45 1.50 -7.82
N CYS A 6 15.11 2.47 -8.45
CA CYS A 6 15.04 3.87 -8.08
C CYS A 6 13.67 4.44 -8.46
N PRO A 7 12.91 5.03 -7.53
CA PRO A 7 11.58 5.56 -7.84
C PRO A 7 11.59 6.79 -8.76
N ALA A 8 12.75 7.42 -8.99
CA ALA A 8 12.85 8.58 -9.87
C ALA A 8 13.17 8.22 -11.33
N CYS A 9 13.92 7.16 -11.57
CA CYS A 9 14.45 6.81 -12.90
C CYS A 9 14.34 5.32 -13.25
N ALA A 10 13.70 4.51 -12.41
CA ALA A 10 13.52 3.06 -12.55
C ALA A 10 14.81 2.22 -12.62
N ALA A 11 16.00 2.84 -12.58
CA ALA A 11 17.27 2.12 -12.61
C ALA A 11 17.44 1.19 -11.39
N PRO A 12 18.07 0.02 -11.57
CA PRO A 12 18.33 -0.89 -10.46
C PRO A 12 19.26 -0.24 -9.42
N LEU A 13 18.98 -0.49 -8.14
CA LEU A 13 19.70 0.06 -7.01
C LEU A 13 20.75 -0.93 -6.50
N PRO A 14 21.98 -0.47 -6.20
CA PRO A 14 22.99 -1.33 -5.61
C PRO A 14 22.54 -1.76 -4.21
N PRO A 15 22.63 -3.05 -3.83
CA PRO A 15 21.98 -3.58 -2.63
C PRO A 15 22.43 -2.96 -1.29
N ARG A 16 23.65 -2.41 -1.19
CA ARG A 16 24.19 -1.88 0.09
C ARG A 16 24.63 -0.41 0.06
N ALA A 17 24.83 0.19 -1.11
CA ALA A 17 25.43 1.53 -1.24
C ALA A 17 24.46 2.64 -1.69
N ALA A 18 23.18 2.33 -1.91
CA ALA A 18 22.21 3.31 -2.39
C ALA A 18 21.95 4.42 -1.37
N LYS A 19 21.86 5.67 -1.84
CA LYS A 19 21.44 6.81 -1.01
C LYS A 19 20.02 6.56 -0.49
N GLN A 20 19.77 6.94 0.76
CA GLN A 20 18.46 6.78 1.39
C GLN A 20 17.89 8.12 1.88
N CYS A 21 16.57 8.26 1.79
CA CYS A 21 15.86 9.30 2.51
C CYS A 21 16.02 9.07 4.02
N SER A 22 16.49 10.08 4.75
CA SER A 22 16.77 9.97 6.19
C SER A 22 15.53 9.63 7.01
N ARG A 23 14.34 10.09 6.56
CA ARG A 23 13.06 9.97 7.26
C ARG A 23 12.36 8.63 7.04
N CYS A 24 12.19 8.21 5.80
CA CYS A 24 11.37 7.04 5.44
C CYS A 24 12.17 5.88 4.83
N LYS A 25 13.49 6.04 4.70
CA LYS A 25 14.44 5.03 4.20
C LYS A 25 14.24 4.58 2.76
N THR A 26 13.37 5.24 1.98
CA THR A 26 13.30 5.06 0.52
C THR A 26 14.68 5.24 -0.11
N ARG A 27 15.03 4.34 -1.02
CA ARG A 27 16.36 4.22 -1.62
C ARG A 27 16.41 4.86 -3.01
N TYR A 28 17.55 5.43 -3.37
CA TYR A 28 17.78 6.19 -4.60
C TYR A 28 19.19 5.92 -5.16
N CYS A 29 19.37 6.12 -6.47
CA CYS A 29 20.69 6.10 -7.09
C CYS A 29 21.61 7.15 -6.46
N GLY A 30 21.06 8.32 -6.13
CA GLY A 30 21.81 9.45 -5.57
C GLY A 30 20.91 10.62 -5.18
N PRO A 31 21.51 11.74 -4.74
CA PRO A 31 20.78 12.92 -4.26
C PRO A 31 19.94 13.61 -5.36
N VAL A 32 20.37 13.55 -6.63
CA VAL A 32 19.62 14.12 -7.76
C VAL A 32 18.26 13.43 -7.92
N CYS A 33 18.25 12.10 -7.97
CA CYS A 33 17.01 11.31 -8.03
C CYS A 33 16.13 11.53 -6.79
N GLN A 34 16.73 11.70 -5.61
CA GLN A 34 15.98 12.02 -4.40
C GLN A 34 15.25 13.37 -4.54
N LYS A 35 15.94 14.42 -5.01
CA LYS A 35 15.35 15.75 -5.23
C LYS A 35 14.25 15.72 -6.29
N GLN A 36 14.51 15.08 -7.44
CA GLN A 36 13.51 14.94 -8.49
C GLN A 36 12.26 14.19 -8.00
N HIS A 37 12.40 13.08 -7.27
CA HIS A 37 11.26 12.37 -6.68
C HIS A 37 10.54 13.21 -5.61
N TRP A 38 11.27 14.06 -4.88
CA TRP A 38 10.68 15.01 -3.94
C TRP A 38 9.80 16.05 -4.61
N GLU A 39 10.31 16.70 -5.65
CA GLU A 39 9.66 17.85 -6.29
C GLU A 39 8.61 17.43 -7.33
N GLN A 40 8.90 16.41 -8.12
CA GLN A 40 8.09 16.02 -9.29
C GLN A 40 7.32 14.72 -9.05
N GLY A 41 7.90 13.78 -8.30
CA GLY A 41 7.29 12.47 -8.07
C GLY A 41 6.45 12.38 -6.78
N GLY A 42 6.23 13.49 -6.08
CA GLY A 42 5.33 13.56 -4.93
C GLY A 42 5.83 12.90 -3.65
N HIS A 43 7.14 12.67 -3.52
CA HIS A 43 7.70 12.09 -2.29
C HIS A 43 7.48 13.00 -1.07
N ASP A 44 7.36 14.31 -1.26
CA ASP A 44 7.02 15.27 -0.21
C ASP A 44 5.75 14.89 0.57
N LYS A 45 4.69 14.49 -0.16
CA LYS A 45 3.39 14.07 0.39
C LYS A 45 3.41 12.63 0.89
N LEU A 46 4.21 11.77 0.25
CA LEU A 46 4.26 10.34 0.56
C LEU A 46 5.21 10.01 1.72
N CYS A 47 6.25 10.79 1.96
CA CYS A 47 7.32 10.48 2.91
C CYS A 47 6.78 10.13 4.31
N ARG A 48 5.80 10.90 4.80
CA ARG A 48 5.15 10.66 6.10
C ARG A 48 4.35 9.36 6.12
N LYS A 49 3.62 9.06 5.04
CA LYS A 49 2.80 7.84 4.91
C LYS A 49 3.70 6.60 4.86
N ILE A 50 4.77 6.67 4.05
CA ILE A 50 5.78 5.62 3.93
C ILE A 50 6.42 5.33 5.29
N ARG A 51 6.84 6.38 6.02
CA ARG A 51 7.44 6.22 7.36
C ARG A 51 6.47 5.55 8.34
N LYS A 52 5.20 5.98 8.36
CA LYS A 52 4.17 5.39 9.24
C LYS A 52 3.85 3.95 8.86
N GLY A 53 3.89 3.63 7.56
CA GLY A 53 3.60 2.30 7.05
C GLY A 53 4.74 1.29 7.22
N GLY A 54 5.82 1.61 7.95
CA GLY A 54 6.94 0.69 8.16
C GLY A 54 8.04 0.75 7.08
N GLY A 55 8.04 1.78 6.23
CA GLY A 55 9.02 1.96 5.15
C GLY A 55 8.43 1.75 3.76
N ALA A 56 9.25 1.98 2.73
CA ALA A 56 8.80 1.99 1.33
C ALA A 56 8.29 0.62 0.87
N GLU A 57 8.96 -0.45 1.30
CA GLU A 57 8.60 -1.83 0.95
C GLU A 57 7.25 -2.21 1.54
N GLN A 58 7.08 -2.00 2.85
CA GLN A 58 5.82 -2.31 3.53
C GLN A 58 4.67 -1.44 3.02
N TYR A 59 4.91 -0.15 2.76
CA TYR A 59 3.90 0.73 2.17
C TYR A 59 3.42 0.24 0.80
N ASN A 60 4.34 -0.19 -0.07
CA ASN A 60 4.00 -0.74 -1.38
C ASN A 60 3.26 -2.09 -1.27
N ALA A 61 3.68 -2.96 -0.34
CA ALA A 61 3.00 -4.23 -0.08
C ALA A 61 1.56 -4.00 0.40
N ASN A 62 1.36 -3.10 1.35
CA ASN A 62 0.03 -2.74 1.85
C ASN A 62 -0.86 -2.18 0.74
N LYS A 63 -0.32 -1.30 -0.12
CA LYS A 63 -1.07 -0.75 -1.25
C LYS A 63 -1.55 -1.85 -2.19
N LYS A 64 -0.64 -2.75 -2.62
CA LYS A 64 -0.99 -3.88 -3.49
C LYS A 64 -2.00 -4.82 -2.85
N TYR A 65 -1.88 -5.06 -1.54
CA TYR A 65 -2.86 -5.83 -0.79
C TYR A 65 -4.24 -5.17 -0.83
N THR A 66 -4.33 -3.86 -0.57
CA THR A 66 -5.60 -3.12 -0.66
C THR A 66 -6.20 -3.18 -2.08
N GLU A 67 -5.37 -3.03 -3.12
CA GLU A 67 -5.81 -3.16 -4.51
C GLU A 67 -6.34 -4.58 -4.80
N ALA A 68 -5.64 -5.63 -4.35
CA ALA A 68 -6.09 -7.02 -4.51
C ALA A 68 -7.38 -7.32 -3.74
N VAL A 69 -7.52 -6.81 -2.52
CA VAL A 69 -8.75 -6.95 -1.72
C VAL A 69 -9.92 -6.27 -2.42
N ALA A 70 -9.74 -5.09 -3.00
CA ALA A 70 -10.80 -4.40 -3.73
C ALA A 70 -11.27 -5.21 -4.95
N VAL A 71 -10.34 -5.77 -5.72
CA VAL A 71 -10.67 -6.65 -6.86
C VAL A 71 -11.43 -7.89 -6.39
N ALA A 72 -10.93 -8.59 -5.37
CA ALA A 72 -11.59 -9.77 -4.84
C ALA A 72 -12.99 -9.46 -4.27
N ALA A 73 -13.16 -8.29 -3.64
CA ALA A 73 -14.45 -7.85 -3.14
C ALA A 73 -15.46 -7.59 -4.27
N GLU A 74 -15.02 -7.00 -5.39
CA GLU A 74 -15.89 -6.85 -6.58
C GLU A 74 -16.26 -8.20 -7.21
N GLU A 75 -15.30 -9.13 -7.36
CA GLU A 75 -15.58 -10.47 -7.90
C GLU A 75 -16.60 -11.23 -7.04
N CYS A 76 -16.56 -11.04 -5.72
CA CYS A 76 -17.47 -11.68 -4.77
C CYS A 76 -18.75 -10.87 -4.48
N ALA A 77 -18.96 -9.72 -5.15
CA ALA A 77 -20.08 -8.84 -4.86
C ALA A 77 -21.44 -9.48 -5.18
N GLU A 78 -21.55 -10.21 -6.30
CA GLU A 78 -22.80 -10.87 -6.68
C GLU A 78 -23.13 -12.06 -5.77
N ASP A 79 -22.14 -12.82 -5.30
CA ASP A 79 -22.37 -13.97 -4.41
C ASP A 79 -22.88 -13.53 -3.02
N THR A 80 -22.44 -12.36 -2.56
CA THR A 80 -22.85 -11.79 -1.27
C THR A 80 -24.10 -10.90 -1.36
N LYS A 81 -24.66 -10.74 -2.56
CA LYS A 81 -25.82 -9.86 -2.81
C LYS A 81 -27.06 -10.38 -2.10
N GLY A 82 -27.63 -9.53 -1.23
CA GLY A 82 -28.84 -9.87 -0.47
C GLY A 82 -28.60 -10.86 0.68
N GLN A 83 -27.36 -11.30 0.91
CA GLN A 83 -27.06 -12.11 2.08
C GLN A 83 -27.16 -11.25 3.35
N THR A 84 -27.80 -11.78 4.39
CA THR A 84 -27.91 -11.15 5.71
C THR A 84 -27.49 -12.14 6.80
N CYS A 85 -26.91 -11.65 7.89
CA CYS A 85 -26.53 -12.49 9.02
C CYS A 85 -27.77 -13.21 9.57
N TYR A 86 -27.74 -14.54 9.67
CA TYR A 86 -28.89 -15.33 10.14
C TYR A 86 -29.32 -14.99 11.58
N ILE A 87 -28.42 -14.44 12.39
CA ILE A 87 -28.69 -14.08 13.79
C ILE A 87 -29.31 -12.69 13.90
N CYS A 88 -28.72 -11.69 13.23
CA CYS A 88 -29.09 -10.29 13.42
C CYS A 88 -29.79 -9.65 12.20
N THR A 89 -30.03 -10.45 11.15
CA THR A 89 -30.66 -10.10 9.86
C THR A 89 -30.08 -8.86 9.17
N GLN A 90 -28.86 -8.47 9.55
CA GLN A 90 -28.14 -7.32 8.99
C GLN A 90 -27.01 -7.80 8.07
N ALA A 91 -26.77 -7.07 6.99
CA ALA A 91 -25.62 -7.31 6.10
C ALA A 91 -24.28 -6.92 6.74
N LEU A 92 -24.29 -5.95 7.66
CA LEU A 92 -23.14 -5.48 8.43
C LEU A 92 -23.52 -5.38 9.91
N HIS A 93 -22.67 -5.88 10.79
CA HIS A 93 -22.90 -5.74 12.23
C HIS A 93 -22.82 -4.25 12.63
N TRP A 94 -23.88 -3.72 13.23
CA TRP A 94 -24.00 -2.28 13.54
C TRP A 94 -22.85 -1.70 14.38
N LYS A 95 -22.30 -2.48 15.32
CA LYS A 95 -21.19 -2.09 16.23
C LYS A 95 -19.79 -2.28 15.65
N THR A 96 -19.46 -3.48 15.18
CA THR A 96 -18.10 -3.82 14.70
C THR A 96 -17.87 -3.47 13.23
N LYS A 97 -18.94 -3.22 12.47
CA LYS A 97 -18.92 -3.00 11.01
C LYS A 97 -18.36 -4.20 10.21
N GLU A 98 -18.36 -5.38 10.79
CA GLU A 98 -17.97 -6.63 10.11
C GLU A 98 -19.14 -7.20 9.31
N GLY A 99 -18.84 -7.80 8.15
CA GLY A 99 -19.83 -8.44 7.28
C GLY A 99 -20.09 -9.91 7.66
N LEU A 100 -21.03 -10.52 6.94
CA LEU A 100 -21.34 -11.95 7.02
C LEU A 100 -20.10 -12.83 6.83
N VAL A 101 -19.79 -13.68 7.81
CA VAL A 101 -18.81 -14.76 7.69
C VAL A 101 -19.55 -15.99 7.19
N ARG A 102 -19.19 -16.50 6.00
CA ARG A 102 -19.71 -17.80 5.51
C ARG A 102 -19.26 -18.89 6.49
N MET A 103 -20.16 -19.81 6.86
CA MET A 103 -19.76 -21.09 7.47
C MET A 103 -19.16 -22.00 6.41
#